data_AF-A0A1E3GNF0-F1
#
_entry.id   AF-A0A1E3GNF0-F1
#
_cell.length_a   1.000
_cell.length_b   1.000
_cell.length_c   1.000
_cell.angle_alpha   90.00
_cell.angle_beta   90.00
_cell.angle_gamma   90.00
#
_symmetry.space_group_name_H-M   'P 1'
#
loop_
_entity.id
_entity.type
_entity.pdbx_description
1 polymer ?
#
loop_
_entity_poly.entity_id
_entity_poly.type
_entity_poly.pdbx_seq_one_letter_code
_entity_poly.pdbx_strand_id
1 'polypeptide(L)'
;MQKLFKRSELNDKQLQHILEQAAIALANLHNLGAWHGRPALKDILWDGEKVTLIDFEENPISHLTPVQCMSRDLFLFMHSVVRFYEADNPVISAVWNRYCENAAGEISQSAINLAKSMPWLFWLSKLSLPIAGNDVRQTYKVLYFLRKSV
;
A
#
# COMPACT_ATOMS: atom_id res chain seq x y z
N MET A 1 3.20 11.98 -26.21
CA MET A 1 2.04 11.07 -26.08
C MET A 1 2.31 10.17 -24.89
N GLN A 2 1.63 10.39 -23.75
CA GLN A 2 1.86 9.63 -22.52
C GLN A 2 1.40 8.18 -22.73
N LYS A 3 2.31 7.21 -22.60
CA LYS A 3 1.96 5.79 -22.66
C LYS A 3 1.45 5.36 -21.30
N LEU A 4 0.15 5.04 -21.23
CA LEU A 4 -0.42 4.34 -20.09
C LEU A 4 -0.07 2.85 -20.23
N PHE A 5 0.79 2.35 -19.34
CA PHE A 5 1.18 0.94 -19.36
C PHE A 5 0.04 0.06 -18.83
N LYS A 6 -0.40 -0.91 -19.63
CA LYS A 6 -1.27 -1.98 -19.13
C LYS A 6 -0.43 -3.05 -18.44
N ARG A 7 -0.93 -3.60 -17.34
CA ARG A 7 -0.27 -4.70 -16.59
C ARG A 7 0.21 -5.83 -17.51
N SER A 8 -0.59 -6.21 -18.51
CA SER A 8 -0.30 -7.31 -19.44
C SER A 8 0.99 -7.13 -20.27
N GLU A 9 1.53 -5.91 -20.31
CA GLU A 9 2.71 -5.54 -21.11
C GLU A 9 3.98 -5.39 -20.26
N LEU A 10 3.86 -5.48 -18.93
CA LEU A 10 4.97 -5.29 -17.99
C LEU A 10 5.54 -6.63 -17.55
N ASN A 11 6.88 -6.75 -17.55
CA ASN A 11 7.54 -7.86 -16.86
C ASN A 11 7.62 -7.59 -15.34
N ASP A 12 7.91 -8.63 -14.56
CA ASP A 12 7.95 -8.54 -13.10
C ASP A 12 8.95 -7.50 -12.57
N LYS A 13 10.11 -7.34 -13.23
CA LYS A 13 11.10 -6.34 -12.82
C LYS A 13 10.60 -4.91 -13.04
N GLN A 14 9.94 -4.67 -14.18
CA GLN A 14 9.34 -3.37 -14.47
C GLN A 14 8.19 -3.06 -13.51
N LEU A 15 7.34 -4.06 -13.23
CA LEU A 15 6.26 -3.89 -12.28
C LEU A 15 6.79 -3.61 -10.87
N GLN A 16 7.76 -4.38 -10.37
CA GLN A 16 8.43 -4.10 -9.10
C GLN A 16 8.97 -2.68 -9.06
N HIS A 17 9.69 -2.25 -10.09
CA HIS A 17 10.24 -0.90 -10.16
C HIS A 17 9.15 0.18 -10.06
N ILE A 18 8.05 0.04 -10.81
CA ILE A 18 6.93 0.98 -10.76
C ILE A 18 6.28 1.03 -9.37
N LEU A 19 6.10 -0.12 -8.71
CA LEU A 19 5.54 -0.20 -7.36
C LEU A 19 6.47 0.44 -6.32
N GLU A 20 7.79 0.29 -6.46
CA GLU A 20 8.79 0.98 -5.64
C GLU A 20 8.76 2.50 -5.86
N GLN A 21 8.61 2.97 -7.10
CA GLN A 21 8.44 4.40 -7.38
C GLN A 21 7.14 4.94 -6.79
N ALA A 22 6.06 4.15 -6.81
CA ALA A 22 4.79 4.52 -6.18
C ALA A 22 4.93 4.64 -4.65
N ALA A 23 5.66 3.72 -4.02
CA ALA A 23 5.98 3.77 -2.60
C ALA A 23 6.77 5.05 -2.24
N ILE A 24 7.77 5.42 -3.05
CA ILE A 24 8.54 6.65 -2.86
C ILE A 24 7.65 7.89 -3.01
N ALA A 25 6.78 7.92 -4.03
CA ALA A 25 5.86 9.04 -4.24
C ALA A 25 4.90 9.23 -3.05
N LEU A 26 4.35 8.13 -2.51
CA LEU A 26 3.50 8.18 -1.31
C LEU A 26 4.27 8.62 -0.07
N ALA A 27 5.51 8.12 0.11
CA ALA A 27 6.39 8.55 1.19
C ALA A 27 6.70 10.06 1.14
N ASN A 28 6.99 10.58 -0.05
CA ASN A 28 7.22 12.00 -0.26
C ASN A 28 5.99 12.85 0.09
N LEU A 29 4.79 12.40 -0.31
CA LEU A 29 3.54 13.06 0.10
C LEU A 29 3.40 13.13 1.62
N HIS A 30 3.65 12.01 2.31
CA HIS A 30 3.55 11.93 3.76
C HIS A 30 4.59 12.79 4.49
N ASN A 31 5.82 12.89 3.97
CA ASN A 31 6.85 13.79 4.52
C ASN A 31 6.48 15.27 4.41
N LEU A 32 5.62 15.64 3.45
CA LEU A 32 5.08 17.00 3.35
C LEU A 32 3.94 17.26 4.35
N GLY A 33 3.63 16.31 5.24
CA GLY A 33 2.53 16.41 6.18
C GLY A 33 1.15 16.16 5.55
N ALA A 34 1.10 15.72 4.29
CA ALA A 34 -0.12 15.45 3.56
C ALA A 34 -0.45 13.95 3.52
N TRP A 35 -1.69 13.61 3.18
CA TRP A 35 -2.16 12.25 2.92
C TRP A 35 -3.05 12.27 1.68
N HIS A 36 -3.12 11.14 1.00
CA HIS A 36 -3.95 10.91 -0.16
C HIS A 36 -5.40 10.59 0.23
N GLY A 37 -5.61 9.93 1.37
CA GLY A 37 -6.91 9.49 1.83
C GLY A 37 -7.29 8.10 1.33
N ARG A 38 -7.04 7.78 0.06
CA ARG A 38 -7.33 6.47 -0.53
C ARG A 38 -6.33 6.11 -1.64
N PRO A 39 -5.06 5.82 -1.32
CA PRO A 39 -4.03 5.56 -2.32
C PRO A 39 -4.14 4.13 -2.89
N ALA A 40 -5.21 3.84 -3.62
CA ALA A 40 -5.30 2.60 -4.38
C ALA A 40 -4.38 2.68 -5.60
N LEU A 41 -3.81 1.57 -6.07
CA LEU A 41 -2.91 1.60 -7.23
C LEU A 41 -3.57 2.11 -8.53
N LYS A 42 -4.92 2.16 -8.59
CA LYS A 42 -5.65 2.80 -9.70
C LYS A 42 -5.49 4.33 -9.73
N ASP A 43 -5.18 4.93 -8.59
CA ASP A 43 -5.05 6.38 -8.36
C ASP A 43 -3.57 6.82 -8.43
N ILE A 44 -2.71 5.93 -8.92
CA ILE A 44 -1.27 6.14 -9.09
C ILE A 44 -0.92 5.93 -10.55
N LEU A 45 -0.58 7.02 -11.23
CA LEU A 45 -0.24 7.02 -12.65
C LEU A 45 1.28 6.93 -12.83
N TRP A 46 1.72 6.15 -13.81
CA TRP A 46 3.10 6.04 -14.25
C TRP A 46 3.20 6.36 -15.74
N ASP A 47 4.04 7.33 -16.10
CA ASP A 47 4.24 7.76 -17.49
C ASP A 47 5.51 7.20 -18.16
N GLY A 48 6.29 6.40 -17.42
CA GLY A 48 7.60 5.90 -17.84
C GLY A 48 8.78 6.57 -17.14
N GLU A 49 8.57 7.73 -16.54
CA GLU A 49 9.62 8.53 -15.89
C GLU A 49 9.24 8.91 -14.45
N LYS A 50 7.97 9.26 -14.20
CA LYS A 50 7.51 9.71 -12.90
C LYS A 50 6.17 9.10 -12.50
N VAL A 51 5.97 9.06 -11.18
CA VAL A 51 4.68 8.74 -10.57
C VAL A 51 3.90 10.02 -10.32
N THR A 52 2.60 9.99 -10.64
CA THR A 52 1.64 11.05 -10.28
C THR A 52 0.50 10.45 -9.48
N LEU A 53 0.26 10.97 -8.28
CA LEU A 53 -0.90 10.64 -7.45
C LEU A 53 -2.09 11.50 -7.91
N ILE A 54 -3.28 10.90 -7.99
CA ILE A 54 -4.53 11.59 -8.38
C ILE A 54 -5.65 11.26 -7.38
N ASP A 55 -6.81 11.88 -7.50
CA ASP A 55 -8.01 11.51 -6.69
C ASP A 55 -7.83 11.72 -5.16
N PHE A 56 -7.58 12.97 -4.75
CA PHE A 56 -7.37 13.40 -3.34
C PHE A 56 -8.69 13.79 -2.63
N GLU A 57 -9.78 13.07 -2.88
CA GLU A 57 -11.12 13.50 -2.42
C GLU A 57 -11.46 13.06 -0.98
N GLU A 58 -10.78 12.05 -0.44
CA GLU A 58 -11.09 11.50 0.88
C GLU A 58 -10.27 12.18 2.00
N ASN A 59 -10.96 12.75 3.00
CA ASN A 59 -10.31 13.39 4.14
C ASN A 59 -10.80 12.84 5.50
N PRO A 60 -10.05 11.91 6.12
CA PRO A 60 -10.42 11.31 7.41
C PRO A 60 -9.97 12.10 8.65
N ILE A 61 -9.37 13.29 8.49
CA ILE A 61 -8.75 14.04 9.60
C ILE A 61 -9.75 14.48 10.68
N SER A 62 -11.04 14.48 10.39
CA SER A 62 -12.09 14.73 11.40
C SER A 62 -12.14 13.67 12.50
N HIS A 63 -11.56 12.50 12.27
CA HIS A 63 -11.59 11.36 13.20
C HIS A 63 -10.20 10.78 13.52
N LEU A 64 -9.19 11.12 12.73
CA LEU A 64 -7.84 10.56 12.82
C LEU A 64 -6.80 11.65 13.02
N THR A 65 -5.68 11.31 13.66
CA THR A 65 -4.48 12.18 13.65
C THR A 65 -3.81 12.14 12.27
N PRO A 66 -2.98 13.15 11.91
CA PRO A 66 -2.24 13.13 10.65
C PRO A 66 -1.45 11.84 10.42
N VAL A 67 -0.76 11.34 11.45
CA VAL A 67 -0.02 10.07 11.40
C VAL A 67 -0.97 8.90 11.12
N GLN A 68 -2.14 8.84 11.76
CA GLN A 68 -3.13 7.80 11.50
C GLN A 68 -3.70 7.87 10.08
N CYS A 69 -3.90 9.07 9.52
CA CYS A 69 -4.29 9.25 8.12
C CYS A 69 -3.25 8.64 7.18
N MET A 70 -1.97 8.99 7.35
CA MET A 70 -0.86 8.49 6.55
C MET A 70 -0.62 6.99 6.74
N SER A 71 -0.82 6.46 7.95
CA SER A 71 -0.72 5.02 8.21
C SER A 71 -1.84 4.22 7.54
N ARG A 72 -3.06 4.77 7.51
CA ARG A 72 -4.19 4.18 6.77
C ARG A 72 -3.91 4.19 5.27
N ASP A 73 -3.35 5.27 4.75
CA ASP A 73 -2.91 5.37 3.37
C ASP A 73 -1.87 4.29 3.03
N LEU A 74 -0.83 4.15 3.86
CA LEU A 74 0.17 3.09 3.68
C LEU A 74 -0.46 1.69 3.71
N PHE A 75 -1.39 1.43 4.62
CA PHE A 75 -2.10 0.17 4.69
C PHE A 75 -2.89 -0.12 3.40
N LEU A 76 -3.65 0.85 2.89
CA LEU A 76 -4.45 0.72 1.66
C LEU A 76 -3.59 0.59 0.40
N PHE A 77 -2.46 1.29 0.37
CA PHE A 77 -1.47 1.15 -0.68
C PHE A 77 -0.92 -0.28 -0.70
N MET A 78 -0.44 -0.80 0.43
CA MET A 78 0.08 -2.16 0.52
C MET A 78 -1.00 -3.22 0.22
N HIS A 79 -2.25 -2.98 0.64
CA HIS A 79 -3.41 -3.81 0.27
C HIS A 79 -3.59 -3.89 -1.26
N SER A 80 -3.40 -2.77 -1.96
CA SER A 80 -3.42 -2.73 -3.42
C SER A 80 -2.22 -3.47 -4.05
N VAL A 81 -1.03 -3.35 -3.45
CA VAL A 81 0.21 -3.99 -3.94
C VAL A 81 0.13 -5.52 -3.87
N VAL A 82 -0.42 -6.09 -2.78
CA VAL A 82 -0.58 -7.55 -2.61
C VAL A 82 -1.60 -8.20 -3.57
N ARG A 83 -2.18 -7.43 -4.49
CA ARG A 83 -2.95 -7.94 -5.65
C ARG A 83 -2.06 -8.56 -6.71
N PHE A 84 -0.80 -8.16 -6.77
CA PHE A 84 0.12 -8.57 -7.83
C PHE A 84 0.98 -9.77 -7.41
N TYR A 85 1.26 -9.91 -6.12
CA TYR A 85 2.13 -10.93 -5.57
C TYR A 85 1.57 -11.58 -4.30
N GLU A 86 2.10 -12.73 -3.93
CA GLU A 86 1.85 -13.33 -2.61
C GLU A 86 2.55 -12.53 -1.51
N ALA A 87 2.02 -12.62 -0.29
CA ALA A 87 2.46 -11.77 0.83
C ALA A 87 3.92 -12.04 1.27
N ASP A 88 4.47 -13.21 0.96
CA ASP A 88 5.84 -13.63 1.21
C ASP A 88 6.80 -13.38 0.03
N ASN A 89 6.28 -12.86 -1.08
CA ASN A 89 7.10 -12.54 -2.24
C ASN A 89 8.08 -11.39 -1.91
N PRO A 90 9.37 -11.50 -2.30
CA PRO A 90 10.37 -10.46 -2.06
C PRO A 90 9.99 -9.06 -2.58
N VAL A 91 9.16 -8.97 -3.63
CA VAL A 91 8.66 -7.70 -4.17
C VAL A 91 7.85 -6.94 -3.12
N ILE A 92 7.02 -7.63 -2.31
CA ILE A 92 6.23 -6.97 -1.27
C ILE A 92 7.14 -6.32 -0.22
N SER A 93 8.18 -7.05 0.21
CA SER A 93 9.19 -6.52 1.14
C SER A 93 9.99 -5.38 0.52
N ALA A 94 10.34 -5.46 -0.77
CA ALA A 94 11.07 -4.41 -1.47
C ALA A 94 10.25 -3.10 -1.53
N VAL A 95 8.97 -3.19 -1.91
CA VAL A 95 8.06 -2.03 -1.95
C VAL A 95 7.86 -1.43 -0.56
N TRP A 96 7.65 -2.25 0.46
CA TRP A 96 7.55 -1.81 1.86
C TRP A 96 8.82 -1.10 2.33
N ASN A 97 10.00 -1.69 2.08
CA ASN A 97 11.28 -1.12 2.47
C ASN A 97 11.52 0.21 1.77
N ARG A 98 11.19 0.33 0.48
CA ARG A 98 11.29 1.61 -0.25
C ARG A 98 10.45 2.70 0.36
N TYR A 99 9.23 2.39 0.79
CA TYR A 99 8.43 3.36 1.54
C TYR A 99 9.13 3.75 2.86
N CYS A 100 9.55 2.77 3.66
CA CYS A 100 10.16 2.99 4.97
C CYS A 100 11.49 3.77 4.91
N GLU A 101 12.31 3.55 3.88
CA GLU A 101 13.56 4.28 3.63
C GLU A 101 13.32 5.77 3.34
N ASN A 102 12.13 6.13 2.85
CA ASN A 102 11.81 7.46 2.37
C ASN A 102 10.76 8.19 3.20
N ALA A 103 10.23 7.60 4.28
CA ALA A 103 9.20 8.22 5.13
C ALA A 103 9.63 8.24 6.61
N ALA A 104 9.01 9.11 7.40
CA ALA A 104 9.18 9.08 8.84
C ALA A 104 8.75 7.72 9.43
N GLY A 105 9.64 7.11 10.23
CA GLY A 105 9.44 5.75 10.77
C GLY A 105 8.21 5.60 11.69
N GLU A 106 7.71 6.69 12.26
CA GLU A 106 6.47 6.67 13.04
C GLU A 106 5.26 6.24 12.22
N ILE A 107 5.23 6.57 10.92
CA ILE A 107 4.10 6.28 10.03
C ILE A 107 4.02 4.78 9.73
N SER A 108 5.17 4.16 9.42
CA SER A 108 5.26 2.72 9.17
C SER A 108 4.99 1.92 10.45
N GLN A 109 5.52 2.36 11.59
CA GLN A 109 5.22 1.74 12.88
C GLN A 109 3.73 1.83 13.24
N SER A 110 3.10 2.98 12.99
CA SER A 110 1.67 3.17 13.19
C SER A 110 0.82 2.28 12.24
N ALA A 111 1.25 2.06 10.99
CA ALA A 111 0.59 1.12 10.08
C ALA A 111 0.71 -0.35 10.53
N ILE A 112 1.86 -0.75 11.08
CA ILE A 112 2.03 -2.06 11.73
C ILE A 112 1.09 -2.19 12.93
N ASN A 113 1.01 -1.16 13.78
CA ASN A 113 0.13 -1.15 14.94
C ASN A 113 -1.35 -1.24 14.53
N LEU A 114 -1.75 -0.55 13.46
CA LEU A 114 -3.07 -0.66 12.85
C LEU A 114 -3.37 -2.12 12.47
N ALA A 115 -2.49 -2.80 11.73
CA ALA A 115 -2.66 -4.21 11.37
C ALA A 115 -2.71 -5.15 12.59
N LYS A 116 -1.93 -4.86 13.64
CA LYS A 116 -1.93 -5.62 14.89
C LYS A 116 -3.23 -5.45 15.68
N SER A 117 -3.84 -4.27 15.64
CA SER A 117 -5.10 -3.93 16.32
C SER A 117 -6.32 -4.67 15.76
N MET A 118 -6.21 -5.32 14.60
CA MET A 118 -7.29 -6.05 13.92
C MET A 118 -7.08 -7.59 13.91
N PRO A 119 -6.85 -8.26 15.05
CA PRO A 119 -6.64 -9.72 15.05
C PRO A 119 -7.90 -10.49 14.66
N TRP A 120 -9.08 -9.97 14.99
CA TRP A 120 -10.36 -10.58 14.60
C TRP A 120 -10.52 -10.61 13.08
N LEU A 121 -10.16 -9.51 12.39
CA LEU A 121 -10.24 -9.40 10.94
C LEU A 121 -9.21 -10.33 10.27
N PHE A 122 -8.02 -10.47 10.85
CA PHE A 122 -7.02 -11.43 10.39
C PHE A 122 -7.55 -12.87 10.44
N TRP A 123 -8.10 -13.30 11.57
CA TRP A 123 -8.63 -14.66 11.71
C TRP A 123 -9.87 -14.90 10.85
N LEU A 124 -10.78 -13.92 10.75
CA LEU A 124 -11.96 -14.00 9.90
C LEU A 124 -11.58 -14.13 8.41
N SER A 125 -10.69 -13.25 7.94
CA SER A 125 -10.21 -13.30 6.56
C SER A 125 -9.47 -14.61 6.27
N LYS A 126 -8.66 -15.11 7.20
CA LYS A 126 -7.99 -16.41 7.11
C LYS A 126 -8.96 -17.58 6.98
N LEU A 127 -9.99 -17.63 7.83
CA LEU A 127 -10.98 -18.72 7.84
C LEU A 127 -11.79 -18.76 6.55
N SER A 128 -12.12 -17.58 6.01
CA SER A 128 -12.92 -17.44 4.79
C SER A 128 -12.14 -17.63 3.49
N LEU A 129 -10.81 -17.82 3.51
CA LEU A 129 -9.95 -17.91 2.32
C LEU A 129 -10.45 -18.88 1.22
N PRO A 130 -11.04 -20.06 1.52
CA PRO A 130 -11.52 -20.97 0.48
C PRO A 130 -12.62 -20.35 -0.41
N ILE A 131 -13.47 -19.50 0.16
CA ILE A 131 -14.63 -18.87 -0.51
C ILE A 131 -14.47 -17.36 -0.71
N ALA A 132 -13.35 -16.80 -0.23
CA ALA A 132 -13.09 -15.37 -0.22
C ALA A 132 -12.94 -14.80 -1.65
N GLY A 133 -13.59 -13.65 -1.86
CA GLY A 133 -13.31 -12.77 -2.99
C GLY A 133 -11.95 -12.07 -2.88
N ASN A 134 -11.59 -11.32 -3.92
CA ASN A 134 -10.29 -10.67 -4.03
C ASN A 134 -9.97 -9.75 -2.85
N ASP A 135 -10.92 -8.95 -2.38
CA ASP A 135 -10.67 -7.97 -1.32
C ASP A 135 -10.35 -8.63 0.01
N VAL A 136 -11.07 -9.71 0.35
CA VAL A 136 -10.83 -10.48 1.58
C VAL A 136 -9.46 -11.18 1.53
N ARG A 137 -9.08 -11.72 0.36
CA ARG A 137 -7.74 -12.30 0.16
C ARG A 137 -6.63 -11.26 0.34
N GLN A 138 -6.79 -10.08 -0.23
CA GLN A 138 -5.83 -8.97 -0.09
C GLN A 138 -5.75 -8.49 1.36
N THR A 139 -6.89 -8.37 2.04
CA THR A 139 -6.95 -8.05 3.47
C THR A 139 -6.18 -9.06 4.30
N TYR A 140 -6.36 -10.36 4.06
CA TYR A 140 -5.55 -11.39 4.72
C TYR A 140 -4.05 -11.21 4.43
N LYS A 141 -3.68 -11.03 3.16
CA LYS A 141 -2.27 -10.88 2.73
C LYS A 141 -1.58 -9.68 3.38
N VAL A 142 -2.20 -8.50 3.35
CA VAL A 142 -1.61 -7.28 3.93
C VAL A 142 -1.53 -7.38 5.45
N LEU A 143 -2.55 -7.94 6.11
CA LEU A 143 -2.52 -8.17 7.56
C LEU A 143 -1.43 -9.18 7.92
N TYR A 144 -1.29 -10.28 7.17
CA TYR A 144 -0.23 -11.27 7.36
C TYR A 144 1.15 -10.63 7.24
N PHE A 145 1.39 -9.88 6.16
CA PHE A 145 2.66 -9.20 5.91
C PHE A 145 3.00 -8.22 7.04
N LEU A 146 2.13 -7.23 7.30
CA LEU A 146 2.42 -6.16 8.27
C LEU A 146 2.56 -6.67 9.71
N ARG A 147 1.85 -7.75 10.09
CA ARG A 147 2.01 -8.35 11.41
C ARG A 147 3.34 -9.10 11.58
N LYS A 148 3.95 -9.53 10.47
CA LYS A 148 5.26 -10.19 10.42
C LYS A 148 6.42 -9.19 10.35
N SER A 149 6.20 -7.97 9.85
CA SER A 149 7.23 -6.94 9.61
C SER A 149 7.79 -6.27 10.88
N VAL A 150 7.98 -7.01 11.96
CA VAL A 150 8.43 -6.54 13.29
C VAL A 150 9.71 -7.26 13.68
#